data_AF-A0A920IXQ7-F1
#
_entry.id   AF-A0A920IXQ7-F1
#
_cell.length_a   1.000
_cell.length_b   1.000
_cell.length_c   1.000
_cell.angle_alpha   90.00
_cell.angle_beta   90.00
_cell.angle_gamma   90.00
#
_symmetry.space_group_name_H-M   'P 1'
#
loop_
_entity.id
_entity.type
_entity.pdbx_description
1 polymer ?
#
loop_
_entity_poly.entity_id
_entity_poly.type
_entity_poly.pdbx_seq_one_letter_code
_entity_poly.pdbx_strand_id
1 'polypeptide(L)'
;MYGIIDSEFPKGKKIEELEYLTRYYDGLIPSIEKRYLNSDSEKIKKEILKFMSESPCSDCKGQRLKPESLSVFVLGKISWKLLECPFWVVITG
;
A
#
# COMPACT_ATOMS: atom_id res chain seq x y z
N MET A 1 -24.83 13.54 9.86
CA MET A 1 -23.98 12.35 10.15
C MET A 1 -23.01 12.00 9.00
N TYR A 2 -22.87 12.86 7.98
CA TYR A 2 -21.63 12.98 7.22
C TYR A 2 -21.47 14.47 6.91
N GLY A 3 -20.27 15.01 7.12
CA GLY A 3 -19.96 16.41 6.81
C GLY A 3 -19.62 17.26 8.04
N ILE A 4 -18.37 17.19 8.48
CA ILE A 4 -17.61 18.43 8.68
C ILE A 4 -16.57 18.45 7.57
N ILE A 5 -17.06 18.52 6.35
CA ILE A 5 -16.30 18.97 5.20
C ILE A 5 -17.34 19.72 4.41
N ASP A 6 -17.49 20.98 4.76
CA ASP A 6 -17.74 22.05 3.82
C ASP A 6 -17.68 23.33 4.63
N SER A 7 -16.51 23.97 4.56
CA SER A 7 -16.38 25.30 3.95
C SER A 7 -15.30 26.16 4.60
N GLU A 8 -14.82 25.86 5.81
CA GLU A 8 -13.81 26.72 6.46
C GLU A 8 -12.84 25.89 7.30
N PHE A 9 -11.71 25.49 6.71
CA PHE A 9 -10.53 25.18 7.53
C PHE A 9 -10.14 26.51 8.20
N PRO A 10 -10.29 26.67 9.52
CA PRO A 10 -10.20 27.98 10.14
C PRO A 10 -8.75 28.48 10.11
N LYS A 11 -8.42 29.28 9.09
CA LYS A 11 -7.13 29.97 8.98
C LYS A 11 -7.09 31.02 10.09
N GLY A 12 -6.36 30.74 11.18
CA GLY A 12 -6.07 31.69 12.24
C GLY A 12 -6.64 31.39 13.63
N LYS A 13 -7.09 30.17 13.94
CA LYS A 13 -7.46 29.80 15.31
C LYS A 13 -6.23 29.49 16.17
N LYS A 14 -6.34 29.78 17.48
CA LYS A 14 -5.31 29.48 18.50
C LYS A 14 -5.01 27.98 18.50
N ILE A 15 -3.74 27.64 18.71
CA ILE A 15 -3.18 26.28 18.60
C ILE A 15 -3.95 25.25 19.45
N GLU A 16 -4.52 25.69 20.58
CA GLU A 16 -5.26 24.85 21.54
C GLU A 16 -6.60 24.30 21.00
N GLU A 17 -7.32 25.02 20.14
CA GLU A 17 -8.61 24.56 19.58
C GLU A 17 -8.43 23.59 18.40
N LEU A 18 -7.31 23.69 17.69
CA LEU A 18 -6.95 22.74 16.62
C LEU A 18 -6.58 21.37 17.19
N GLU A 19 -6.00 21.34 18.39
CA GLU A 19 -5.61 20.11 19.07
C GLU A 19 -6.82 19.22 19.38
N TYR A 20 -7.96 19.82 19.78
CA TYR A 20 -9.20 19.07 20.00
C TYR A 20 -9.67 18.40 18.71
N LEU A 21 -9.76 19.11 17.59
CA LEU A 21 -10.21 18.54 16.30
C LEU A 21 -9.32 17.39 15.81
N THR A 22 -8.00 17.50 15.95
CA THR A 22 -7.07 16.41 15.60
C THR A 22 -7.17 15.20 16.51
N ARG A 23 -7.58 15.36 17.78
CA ARG A 23 -7.78 14.23 18.71
C ARG A 23 -9.05 13.43 18.41
N TYR A 24 -10.08 14.02 17.79
CA TYR A 24 -11.34 13.33 17.50
C TYR A 24 -11.39 12.70 16.09
N TYR A 25 -10.51 13.14 15.17
CA TYR A 25 -10.49 12.62 13.81
C TYR A 25 -9.08 12.27 13.36
N ASP A 26 -8.82 10.97 13.18
CA ASP A 26 -7.52 10.43 12.77
C ASP A 26 -7.05 10.92 11.38
N GLY A 27 -7.95 11.50 10.59
CA GLY A 27 -7.68 11.91 9.21
C GLY A 27 -8.38 11.02 8.18
N LEU A 28 -8.42 11.49 6.93
CA LEU A 28 -9.13 10.80 5.85
C LEU A 28 -8.46 9.48 5.46
N ILE A 29 -7.13 9.47 5.34
CA ILE A 29 -6.34 8.30 4.93
C ILE A 29 -6.51 7.12 5.91
N PRO A 30 -6.24 7.28 7.23
CA PRO A 30 -6.40 6.16 8.18
C PRO A 30 -7.86 5.73 8.34
N SER A 31 -8.82 6.62 8.13
CA SER A 31 -10.24 6.27 8.12
C SER A 31 -10.58 5.33 6.95
N ILE A 32 -10.06 5.59 5.75
CA ILE A 32 -10.26 4.74 4.57
C ILE A 32 -9.55 3.39 4.75
N GLU A 33 -8.31 3.39 5.27
CA GLU A 33 -7.55 2.16 5.53
C GLU A 33 -8.24 1.25 6.54
N LYS A 34 -8.72 1.80 7.66
CA LYS A 34 -9.51 1.05 8.66
C LYS A 34 -10.78 0.47 8.06
N ARG A 35 -11.47 1.22 7.19
CA ARG A 35 -12.67 0.74 6.49
C ARG A 35 -12.37 -0.43 5.56
N TYR A 36 -11.24 -0.39 4.87
CA TYR A 36 -10.81 -1.49 4.01
C TYR A 36 -10.56 -2.78 4.81
N LEU A 37 -9.89 -2.66 5.96
CA LEU A 37 -9.55 -3.80 6.83
C LEU A 37 -10.78 -4.39 7.55
N ASN A 38 -11.68 -3.53 8.04
CA ASN A 38 -12.81 -3.96 8.87
C ASN A 38 -14.07 -4.33 8.07
N SER A 39 -14.16 -3.98 6.78
CA SER A 39 -15.33 -4.29 5.96
C SER A 39 -15.21 -5.70 5.39
N ASP A 40 -16.26 -6.52 5.52
CA ASP A 40 -16.34 -7.82 4.83
C ASP A 40 -17.01 -7.74 3.44
N SER A 41 -17.72 -6.63 3.17
CA SER A 41 -18.44 -6.45 1.90
C SER A 41 -17.50 -6.19 0.73
N GLU A 42 -17.55 -7.04 -0.30
CA GLU A 42 -16.76 -6.88 -1.52
C GLU A 42 -17.04 -5.57 -2.29
N LYS A 43 -18.29 -5.11 -2.29
CA LYS A 43 -18.68 -3.88 -2.98
C LYS A 43 -17.91 -2.67 -2.44
N ILE A 44 -17.84 -2.57 -1.12
CA ILE A 44 -17.14 -1.49 -0.41
C ILE A 44 -15.63 -1.59 -0.66
N LYS A 45 -15.06 -2.81 -0.61
CA LYS A 45 -13.64 -3.02 -0.93
C LYS A 45 -13.31 -2.57 -2.36
N LYS A 46 -14.15 -2.93 -3.34
CA LYS A 46 -13.97 -2.54 -4.74
C LYS A 46 -14.00 -1.03 -4.96
N GLU A 47 -14.83 -0.29 -4.21
CA GLU A 47 -14.87 1.17 -4.27
C GLU A 47 -13.61 1.80 -3.67
N ILE A 48 -13.15 1.30 -2.51
CA ILE A 48 -11.95 1.79 -1.84
C ILE A 48 -10.69 1.50 -2.67
N LEU A 49 -10.60 0.32 -3.28
CA LEU A 49 -9.47 -0.09 -4.12
C LEU A 49 -9.23 0.86 -5.31
N LYS A 50 -10.24 1.59 -5.80
CA LYS A 50 -10.06 2.60 -6.86
C LYS A 50 -9.15 3.76 -6.43
N PHE A 51 -9.01 3.99 -5.13
CA PHE A 51 -8.18 5.04 -4.55
C PHE A 51 -6.84 4.51 -4.01
N MET A 52 -6.60 3.20 -4.12
CA MET A 52 -5.37 2.56 -3.67
C MET A 52 -4.54 2.09 -4.87
N SER A 53 -3.22 2.17 -4.75
CA SER A 53 -2.28 1.65 -5.74
C SER A 53 -1.43 0.54 -5.13
N GLU A 54 -1.14 -0.49 -5.90
CA GLU A 54 -0.20 -1.53 -5.49
C GLU A 54 1.22 -0.96 -5.47
N SER A 55 1.92 -1.13 -4.35
CA SER A 55 3.35 -0.81 -4.21
C SER A 55 4.15 -2.09 -3.99
N PRO A 56 5.40 -2.17 -4.51
CA PRO A 56 6.23 -3.34 -4.28
C PRO A 56 6.49 -3.49 -2.78
N CYS A 57 6.24 -4.67 -2.24
CA CYS A 57 6.51 -4.98 -0.84
C CYS A 57 8.00 -4.73 -0.53
N SER A 58 8.28 -4.02 0.56
CA SER A 58 9.64 -3.68 1.01
C SER A 58 10.52 -4.92 1.22
N ASP A 59 9.92 -5.98 1.73
CA ASP A 59 10.66 -7.15 2.23
C ASP A 59 11.06 -8.09 1.08
N CYS A 60 10.13 -8.31 0.15
CA CYS A 60 10.37 -9.17 -1.00
C CYS A 60 10.67 -8.42 -2.29
N LYS A 61 10.66 -7.07 -2.28
CA LYS A 61 10.83 -6.20 -3.45
C LYS A 61 9.91 -6.58 -4.62
N GLY A 62 8.72 -7.08 -4.32
CA GLY A 62 7.75 -7.57 -5.30
C GLY A 62 7.96 -9.02 -5.77
N GLN A 63 9.00 -9.71 -5.30
CA GLN A 63 9.34 -11.07 -5.75
C GLN A 63 8.52 -12.16 -5.05
N ARG A 64 7.81 -11.83 -3.96
CA ARG A 64 6.98 -12.76 -3.16
C ARG A 64 7.72 -14.03 -2.70
N LEU A 65 9.05 -13.98 -2.63
CA LEU A 65 9.92 -15.06 -2.20
C LEU A 65 10.42 -14.83 -0.77
N LYS A 66 10.63 -15.92 -0.04
CA LYS A 66 11.30 -15.88 1.27
C LYS A 66 12.79 -15.56 1.09
N PRO A 67 13.45 -14.91 2.07
CA PRO A 67 14.86 -14.54 1.97
C PRO A 67 15.79 -15.74 1.75
N GLU A 68 15.44 -16.93 2.25
CA GLU A 68 16.23 -18.15 2.03
C GLU A 68 16.21 -18.56 0.55
N SER A 69 15.04 -18.49 -0.09
CA SER A 69 14.90 -18.72 -1.53
C SER A 69 15.59 -17.64 -2.37
N LEU A 70 15.78 -16.44 -1.79
CA LEU A 70 16.55 -15.35 -2.39
C LEU A 70 18.08 -15.50 -2.22
N SER A 71 18.59 -16.60 -1.69
CA SER A 71 20.03 -16.81 -1.57
C SER A 71 20.56 -17.92 -2.46
N VAL A 72 19.68 -18.62 -3.18
CA VAL A 72 20.06 -19.74 -4.03
C VAL A 72 20.55 -19.20 -5.38
N PHE A 73 21.84 -19.40 -5.65
CA PHE A 73 22.46 -19.09 -6.92
C PHE A 73 22.53 -20.36 -7.78
N VAL A 74 22.04 -20.30 -9.02
CA VAL A 74 22.19 -21.36 -10.02
C VAL A 74 23.04 -20.79 -11.14
N LEU A 75 24.18 -21.42 -11.45
CA LEU A 75 25.12 -21.00 -12.51
C LEU A 75 25.59 -19.54 -12.37
N GLY A 76 25.84 -19.07 -11.14
CA GLY A 76 26.28 -17.69 -10.86
C GLY A 76 25.21 -16.62 -11.06
N LYS A 77 23.96 -17.01 -11.39
CA LYS A 77 22.81 -16.12 -11.45
C LYS A 77 21.88 -16.40 -10.27
N ILE A 78 21.27 -15.34 -9.77
CA ILE A 78 20.31 -15.46 -8.68
C ILE A 78 19.03 -16.11 -9.20
N SER A 79 18.51 -17.11 -8.47
CA SER A 79 17.45 -18.00 -8.98
C SER A 79 16.22 -17.26 -9.52
N TRP A 80 15.83 -16.12 -8.93
CA TRP A 80 14.66 -15.35 -9.41
C TRP A 80 14.93 -14.62 -10.72
N LYS A 81 16.18 -14.26 -11.02
CA LYS A 81 16.54 -13.57 -12.27
C LYS A 81 16.36 -14.49 -13.49
N LEU A 82 16.37 -15.82 -13.27
CA LEU A 82 16.05 -16.79 -14.31
C LEU A 82 14.57 -16.79 -14.70
N LEU A 83 13.66 -16.34 -13.82
CA LEU A 83 12.22 -16.25 -14.12
C LEU A 83 11.90 -15.08 -15.08
N GLU A 84 12.72 -14.04 -15.09
CA GLU A 84 12.61 -12.90 -16.00
C GLU A 84 13.33 -13.15 -17.34
N CYS A 85 14.17 -14.18 -17.43
CA CYS A 85 14.85 -14.52 -18.68
C CYS A 85 13.89 -15.28 -19.61
N PRO A 86 13.58 -14.77 -20.80
CA PRO A 86 12.85 -15.54 -21.80
C PRO A 86 13.66 -16.78 -22.17
N PHE A 87 12.98 -17.93 -22.24
CA PHE A 87 13.56 -19.27 -22.46
C PHE A 87 14.54 -19.34 -23.65
N TRP A 88 14.31 -18.51 -24.68
CA TRP A 88 15.15 -18.44 -25.88
C TRP A 88 16.58 -17.90 -25.64
N VAL A 89 16.81 -17.13 -24.57
CA VAL A 89 18.15 -16.62 -24.21
C VAL A 89 19.06 -17.71 -23.63
N VAL A 90 18.50 -18.82 -23.14
CA VAL A 90 19.28 -19.94 -22.56
C VAL A 90 19.69 -20.96 -23.62
N ILE A 91 18.95 -21.07 -24.73
CA ILE A 91 19.19 -22.09 -25.77
C ILE A 91 20.17 -21.60 -26.87
N THR A 92 20.42 -20.30 -26.93
CA THR A 92 21.26 -19.68 -27.99
C THR A 92 22.68 -19.31 -27.54
N GLY A 93 23.08 -19.73 -26.34
CA GLY A 93 24.43 -19.53 -25.79
C GLY A 93 25.30 -20.78 -25.91
#